data_AF-A0A1I4YGF4-F1
#
_entry.id   AF-A0A1I4YGF4-F1
#
_cell.length_a   1.000
_cell.length_b   1.000
_cell.length_c   1.000
_cell.angle_alpha   90.00
_cell.angle_beta   90.00
_cell.angle_gamma   90.00
#
_symmetry.space_group_name_H-M   'P 1'
#
loop_
_entity.id
_entity.type
_entity.pdbx_description
1 polymer ?
#
loop_
_entity_poly.entity_id
_entity_poly.type
_entity_poly.pdbx_seq_one_letter_code
_entity_poly.pdbx_strand_id
1 'polypeptide(L)'
;MRLYRVSIKKMHQHPEYGRFVEKMSELNAKHPDYGGGMNGALVRHHTDPKTVKAIVAEKMSSDRDIVVEEVTIESLEASHVGYRELVERYFLPYDEYPEIE
;
A
#
# COMPACT_ATOMS: atom_id res chain seq x y z
N MET A 1 -6.31 3.36 -13.52
CA MET A 1 -5.85 2.47 -12.42
C MET A 1 -5.27 3.35 -11.32
N ARG A 2 -5.22 2.94 -10.06
CA ARG A 2 -4.68 3.78 -8.97
C ARG A 2 -3.70 3.01 -8.10
N LEU A 3 -2.81 3.74 -7.45
CA LEU A 3 -1.79 3.20 -6.57
C LEU A 3 -2.10 3.60 -5.13
N TYR A 4 -2.01 2.65 -4.20
CA TYR A 4 -2.36 2.84 -2.81
C TYR A 4 -1.22 2.39 -1.90
N ARG A 5 -0.86 3.22 -0.94
CA ARG A 5 -0.05 2.84 0.22
C ARG A 5 -0.98 2.30 1.29
N VAL A 6 -0.83 1.03 1.60
CA VAL A 6 -1.59 0.31 2.62
C VAL A 6 -0.68 0.00 3.79
N SER A 7 -1.11 0.35 5.00
CA SER A 7 -0.37 0.05 6.22
C SER A 7 -1.29 -0.36 7.36
N ILE A 8 -0.71 -1.03 8.35
CA ILE A 8 -1.40 -1.41 9.59
C ILE A 8 -0.69 -0.73 10.76
N LYS A 9 -1.45 -0.16 11.69
CA LYS A 9 -0.89 0.46 12.89
C LYS A 9 -0.04 -0.53 13.67
N LYS A 10 1.04 -0.05 14.29
CA LYS A 10 1.98 -0.84 15.09
C LYS A 10 2.74 -1.95 14.31
N MET A 11 2.51 -2.10 13.00
CA MET A 11 3.27 -2.99 12.11
C MET A 11 3.46 -4.38 12.71
N HIS A 12 4.70 -4.87 12.84
CA HIS A 12 5.04 -6.19 13.38
C HIS A 12 4.53 -6.44 14.81
N GLN A 13 4.22 -5.40 15.57
CA GLN A 13 3.65 -5.52 16.93
C GLN A 13 2.12 -5.64 16.91
N HIS A 14 1.48 -5.47 15.75
CA HIS A 14 0.05 -5.67 15.61
C HIS A 14 -0.27 -7.18 15.68
N PRO A 15 -1.26 -7.61 16.49
CA PRO A 15 -1.59 -9.03 16.63
C PRO A 15 -2.00 -9.70 15.30
N GLU A 16 -2.56 -8.91 14.38
CA GLU A 16 -2.98 -9.37 13.05
C GLU A 16 -1.98 -9.07 11.93
N TYR A 17 -0.73 -8.67 12.24
CA TYR A 17 0.27 -8.32 11.22
C TYR A 17 0.51 -9.47 10.23
N GLY A 18 0.56 -10.73 10.72
CA GLY A 18 0.73 -11.89 9.84
C GLY A 18 -0.37 -12.02 8.78
N ARG A 19 -1.63 -11.78 9.18
CA ARG A 19 -2.78 -11.82 8.25
C ARG A 19 -2.75 -10.65 7.26
N PHE A 20 -2.31 -9.48 7.73
CA PHE A 20 -2.08 -8.32 6.87
C PHE A 20 -1.04 -8.63 5.79
N VAL A 21 0.11 -9.20 6.16
CA VAL A 21 1.17 -9.58 5.21
C VAL A 21 0.67 -10.63 4.21
N GLU A 22 -0.08 -11.63 4.67
CA GLU A 22 -0.70 -12.65 3.81
C GLU A 22 -1.62 -11.99 2.76
N LYS A 23 -2.51 -11.10 3.19
CA LYS A 23 -3.42 -10.38 2.28
C LYS A 23 -2.69 -9.44 1.33
N MET A 24 -1.64 -8.75 1.79
CA MET A 24 -0.77 -7.95 0.92
C MET A 24 -0.10 -8.79 -0.16
N SER A 25 0.35 -10.00 0.18
CA SER A 25 0.92 -10.95 -0.77
C SER A 25 -0.11 -11.40 -1.82
N GLU A 26 -1.35 -11.69 -1.41
CA GLU A 26 -2.45 -12.02 -2.34
C GLU A 26 -2.76 -10.89 -3.32
N LEU A 27 -2.66 -9.63 -2.86
CA LEU A 27 -2.85 -8.45 -3.69
C LEU A 27 -1.62 -8.10 -4.54
N ASN A 28 -0.59 -8.95 -4.54
CA ASN A 28 0.70 -8.73 -5.19
C ASN A 28 1.31 -7.37 -4.82
N ALA A 29 1.13 -6.96 -3.56
CA ALA A 29 1.63 -5.70 -3.05
C ALA A 29 3.16 -5.69 -3.06
N LYS A 30 3.76 -4.54 -3.35
CA LYS A 30 5.21 -4.36 -3.27
C LYS A 30 5.55 -3.54 -2.05
N HIS A 31 6.57 -3.95 -1.31
CA HIS A 31 7.00 -3.24 -0.11
C HIS A 31 8.50 -2.96 -0.24
N PRO A 32 8.96 -1.76 0.11
CA PRO A 32 10.38 -1.42 0.01
C PRO A 32 11.23 -2.27 0.96
N ASP A 33 10.75 -2.51 2.19
CA ASP A 33 11.34 -3.46 3.13
C ASP A 33 10.33 -3.89 4.21
N TYR A 34 9.76 -5.10 4.12
CA TYR A 34 8.75 -5.59 5.11
C TYR A 34 9.32 -5.72 6.54
N GLY A 35 10.66 -5.70 6.70
CA GLY A 35 11.36 -5.69 7.99
C GLY A 35 11.93 -4.31 8.38
N GLY A 36 11.72 -3.29 7.55
CA GLY A 36 12.36 -1.98 7.66
C GLY A 36 11.50 -0.89 8.30
N GLY A 37 12.05 0.33 8.33
CA GLY A 37 11.41 1.50 8.94
C GLY A 37 10.24 2.11 8.14
N MET A 38 9.94 1.59 6.94
CA MET A 38 8.82 2.06 6.14
C MET A 38 7.56 1.27 6.46
N ASN A 39 6.54 1.98 6.92
CA ASN A 39 5.31 1.37 7.38
C ASN A 39 4.31 1.19 6.22
N GLY A 40 4.46 0.21 5.34
CA GLY A 40 3.38 -0.12 4.40
C GLY A 40 3.79 -0.66 3.04
N ALA A 41 2.85 -1.34 2.41
CA ALA A 41 3.00 -1.90 1.07
C ALA A 41 2.20 -1.08 0.04
N LEU A 42 2.67 -1.08 -1.19
CA LEU A 42 2.00 -0.48 -2.33
C LEU A 42 1.14 -1.53 -3.05
N VAL A 43 -0.13 -1.19 -3.23
CA VAL A 43 -1.11 -2.00 -3.95
C VAL A 43 -1.63 -1.20 -5.13
N ARG A 44 -1.62 -1.79 -6.32
CA ARG A 44 -2.25 -1.20 -7.50
C ARG A 44 -3.65 -1.78 -7.66
N HIS A 45 -4.68 -0.94 -7.65
CA HIS A 45 -6.08 -1.37 -7.75
C HIS A 45 -6.91 -0.39 -8.59
N HIS A 46 -8.07 -0.83 -9.09
CA HIS A 46 -8.95 0.01 -9.92
C HIS A 46 -10.11 0.64 -9.13
N THR A 47 -10.29 0.25 -7.87
CA THR A 47 -11.37 0.74 -6.99
C THR A 47 -10.88 1.85 -6.07
N ASP A 48 -11.81 2.52 -5.41
CA ASP A 48 -11.54 3.55 -4.42
C ASP A 48 -10.84 3.01 -3.14
N PRO A 49 -10.20 3.89 -2.35
CA PRO A 49 -9.44 3.49 -1.15
C PRO A 49 -10.28 2.84 -0.04
N LYS A 50 -11.59 3.12 0.07
CA LYS A 50 -12.45 2.46 1.07
C LYS A 50 -12.69 1.00 0.68
N THR A 51 -12.91 0.75 -0.61
CA THR A 51 -13.04 -0.61 -1.12
C THR A 51 -11.73 -1.39 -0.96
N VAL A 52 -10.58 -0.77 -1.27
CA VAL A 52 -9.26 -1.40 -1.02
C VAL A 52 -9.10 -1.73 0.46
N LYS A 53 -9.45 -0.81 1.35
CA LYS A 53 -9.40 -1.04 2.80
C LYS A 53 -10.28 -2.23 3.22
N ALA A 54 -11.50 -2.33 2.70
CA ALA A 54 -12.40 -3.45 2.97
C ALA A 54 -11.83 -4.80 2.48
N ILE A 55 -11.22 -4.82 1.29
CA ILE A 55 -10.55 -6.01 0.75
C ILE A 55 -9.42 -6.44 1.68
N VAL A 56 -8.59 -5.50 2.13
CA VAL A 56 -7.48 -5.82 3.05
C VAL A 56 -7.99 -6.34 4.39
N ALA A 57 -9.09 -5.77 4.87
CA ALA A 57 -9.71 -6.14 6.13
C ALA A 57 -10.45 -7.50 6.10
N GLU A 58 -10.67 -8.10 4.92
CA GLU A 58 -11.47 -9.32 4.77
C GLU A 58 -10.98 -10.49 5.64
N LYS A 59 -9.66 -10.59 5.84
CA LYS A 59 -9.02 -11.61 6.68
C LYS A 59 -8.75 -11.12 8.12
N MET A 60 -9.18 -9.91 8.46
CA MET A 60 -8.88 -9.26 9.74
C MET A 60 -10.14 -9.11 10.58
N SER A 61 -9.95 -8.97 11.89
CA SER A 61 -11.05 -8.83 12.84
C SER A 61 -11.65 -7.41 12.82
N SER A 62 -10.87 -6.43 12.35
CA SER A 62 -11.21 -5.02 12.29
C SER A 62 -10.39 -4.30 11.21
N ASP A 63 -10.97 -3.30 10.58
CA ASP A 63 -10.31 -2.45 9.59
C ASP A 63 -9.78 -1.13 10.20
N ARG A 64 -10.06 -0.85 11.48
CA ARG A 64 -9.77 0.44 12.14
C ARG A 64 -8.28 0.81 12.14
N ASP A 65 -7.44 -0.21 12.19
CA ASP A 65 -5.99 -0.06 12.24
C ASP A 65 -5.34 -0.10 10.87
N ILE A 66 -6.12 -0.32 9.81
CA ILE A 66 -5.68 -0.25 8.41
C ILE A 66 -5.80 1.18 7.91
N VAL A 67 -4.71 1.69 7.36
CA VAL A 67 -4.62 3.00 6.70
C VAL A 67 -4.37 2.75 5.22
N VAL A 68 -5.18 3.36 4.37
CA VAL A 68 -5.05 3.32 2.91
C VAL A 68 -4.96 4.75 2.42
N GLU A 69 -3.86 5.07 1.75
CA GLU A 69 -3.59 6.38 1.19
C GLU A 69 -3.34 6.24 -0.30
N GLU A 70 -3.95 7.10 -1.10
CA GLU A 70 -3.68 7.13 -2.54
C GLU A 70 -2.30 7.75 -2.79
N VAL A 71 -1.51 7.11 -3.64
CA VAL A 71 -0.18 7.56 -4.02
C VAL A 71 -0.29 8.30 -5.33
N THR A 72 -0.16 9.62 -5.26
CA THR A 72 -0.08 10.54 -6.40
C THR A 72 1.35 11.02 -6.63
N ILE A 73 1.62 11.67 -7.77
CA ILE A 73 2.92 12.31 -8.06
C ILE A 73 3.29 13.31 -6.95
N GLU A 74 2.37 14.20 -6.59
CA GLU A 74 2.59 15.17 -5.52
C GLU A 74 2.92 14.49 -4.19
N SER A 75 2.23 13.39 -3.88
CA SER A 75 2.49 12.65 -2.65
C SER A 75 3.86 11.99 -2.66
N LEU A 76 4.37 11.54 -3.81
CA LEU A 76 5.71 10.97 -3.95
C LEU A 76 6.81 12.03 -3.76
N GLU A 77 6.50 13.31 -3.92
CA GLU A 77 7.43 14.40 -3.62
C GLU A 77 7.35 14.88 -2.17
N ALA A 78 6.32 14.46 -1.43
CA ALA A 78 6.08 14.87 -0.05
C ALA A 78 5.95 13.68 0.92
N SER A 79 4.74 13.18 1.15
CA SER A 79 4.43 12.20 2.20
C SER A 79 4.85 10.76 1.88
N HIS A 80 5.02 10.43 0.61
CA HIS A 80 5.35 9.10 0.09
C HIS A 80 6.73 9.05 -0.56
N VAL A 81 7.62 10.01 -0.27
CA VAL A 81 8.98 10.08 -0.86
C VAL A 81 9.78 8.78 -0.71
N GLY A 82 9.57 8.06 0.40
CA GLY A 82 10.21 6.77 0.63
C GLY A 82 9.82 5.65 -0.35
N TYR A 83 8.69 5.80 -1.04
CA TYR A 83 8.20 4.82 -1.99
C TYR A 83 8.63 5.12 -3.44
N ARG A 84 9.26 6.27 -3.69
CA ARG A 84 9.58 6.74 -5.04
C ARG A 84 10.35 5.71 -5.88
N GLU A 85 11.47 5.20 -5.37
CA GLU A 85 12.27 4.20 -6.08
C GLU A 85 11.47 2.92 -6.37
N LEU A 86 10.62 2.49 -5.43
CA LEU A 86 9.76 1.33 -5.61
C LEU A 86 8.70 1.56 -6.69
N VAL A 87 8.11 2.75 -6.71
CA VAL A 87 7.13 3.14 -7.73
C VAL A 87 7.77 3.21 -9.11
N GLU A 88 8.89 3.91 -9.24
CA GLU A 88 9.65 4.04 -10.50
C GLU A 88 10.05 2.68 -11.06
N ARG A 89 10.51 1.74 -10.22
CA ARG A 89 10.99 0.43 -10.70
C ARG A 89 9.90 -0.60 -10.99
N TYR A 90 8.85 -0.64 -10.19
CA TYR A 90 7.86 -1.74 -10.24
C TYR A 90 6.51 -1.34 -10.81
N PHE A 91 6.18 -0.06 -10.77
CA PHE A 91 4.87 0.43 -11.20
C PHE A 91 4.94 1.44 -12.34
N LEU A 92 6.11 2.05 -12.59
CA LEU A 92 6.36 3.00 -13.68
C LEU A 92 7.64 2.70 -14.50
N PRO A 93 7.94 1.45 -14.89
CA PRO A 93 9.17 1.19 -15.65
C PRO A 93 9.25 1.92 -17.01
N TYR A 94 8.16 2.57 -17.46
CA TYR A 94 8.04 3.28 -18.73
C TYR A 94 7.31 4.64 -18.63
N ASP A 95 7.33 5.31 -17.47
CA ASP A 95 6.68 6.63 -17.25
C ASP A 95 5.15 6.70 -17.46
N GLU A 96 4.48 5.58 -17.74
CA GLU A 96 3.02 5.49 -17.74
C GLU A 96 2.51 5.42 -16.29
N TYR A 97 2.31 6.58 -15.68
CA TYR A 97 1.51 6.67 -14.45
C TYR A 97 0.13 6.07 -14.73
N PRO A 98 -0.37 5.17 -13.85
CA PRO A 98 -1.72 4.69 -14.01
C PRO A 98 -2.63 5.90 -13.82
N GLU A 99 -3.23 6.38 -14.92
CA GLU A 99 -4.00 7.63 -15.07
C GLU A 99 -4.49 8.17 -13.72
N ILE A 100 -3.70 9.07 -13.14
CA ILE A 100 -4.05 9.84 -11.97
C ILE A 100 -4.78 11.06 -12.51
N GLU A 101 -6.04 10.89 -12.91
CA GLU A 101 -6.98 12.02 -13.09
C GLU A 101 -7.49 12.51 -11.74
#